data_AF-J8HMX0-F1
#
_entry.id   AF-J8HMX0-F1
#
_cell.length_a   1.000
_cell.length_b   1.000
_cell.length_c   1.000
_cell.angle_alpha   90.00
_cell.angle_beta   90.00
_cell.angle_gamma   90.00
#
_symmetry.space_group_name_H-M   'P 1'
#
loop_
_entity.id
_entity.type
_entity.pdbx_description
1 polymer ?
#
loop_
_entity_poly.entity_id
_entity_poly.type
_entity_poly.pdbx_seq_one_letter_code
_entity_poly.pdbx_strand_id
1 'polypeptide(L)'
;METLAVLIFLAAIVLFVLFIIAIFKKKPKAKLIISSIVCLVLAMILIPSKDKEEKSKVKETTQQASTEVKEEPKKEEVKKEEPKKEQPKKKEEPKKEEPKKELSKEGDSSKVKIAVGSVESIDSVGGEYLKENAQGVFKVVEISITNNQKDAITVDANSFKLMDNQDREFTYSTQAQTAYDIGNGGKSDFFLKQLNPGLTQTGKIIFDVPADAQGLVLKARGGMMGKEIKLKVE
;
A
#
# COMPACT_ATOMS: atom_id res chain seq x y z
N MET A 1 -8.01 -15.32 -43.58
CA MET A 1 -8.14 -14.19 -42.63
C MET A 1 -7.68 -14.61 -41.24
N GLU A 2 -8.32 -15.59 -40.60
CA GLU A 2 -8.04 -15.99 -39.20
C GLU A 2 -6.60 -16.46 -38.96
N THR A 3 -6.06 -17.35 -39.80
CA THR A 3 -4.67 -17.85 -39.66
C THR A 3 -3.62 -16.74 -39.77
N LEU A 4 -3.86 -15.75 -40.63
CA LEU A 4 -3.00 -14.56 -40.76
C LEU A 4 -3.09 -13.67 -39.52
N ALA A 5 -4.29 -13.49 -38.95
CA ALA A 5 -4.49 -12.72 -37.72
C ALA A 5 -3.79 -13.38 -36.50
N VAL A 6 -3.86 -14.71 -36.38
CA VAL A 6 -3.13 -15.46 -35.33
C VAL A 6 -1.61 -15.32 -35.49
N LEU A 7 -1.08 -15.40 -36.72
CA LEU A 7 0.34 -15.22 -36.98
C LEU A 7 0.83 -13.80 -36.63
N ILE A 8 0.05 -12.78 -36.97
CA ILE A 8 0.33 -11.38 -36.62
C ILE A 8 0.28 -11.18 -35.10
N PHE A 9 -0.68 -11.80 -34.40
CA PHE A 9 -0.79 -11.72 -32.94
C PHE A 9 0.41 -12.35 -32.23
N LEU A 10 0.87 -13.53 -32.67
CA LEU A 10 2.07 -14.18 -32.15
C LEU A 10 3.33 -13.34 -32.42
N ALA A 11 3.47 -12.76 -33.62
CA ALA A 11 4.57 -11.86 -33.94
C ALA A 11 4.57 -10.60 -33.05
N ALA A 12 3.39 -10.03 -32.76
CA ALA A 12 3.24 -8.89 -31.88
C ALA A 12 3.66 -9.22 -30.42
N ILE A 13 3.31 -10.40 -29.91
CA ILE A 13 3.76 -10.87 -28.58
C ILE A 13 5.28 -10.98 -28.53
N VAL A 14 5.92 -11.58 -29.53
CA VAL A 14 7.39 -11.70 -29.58
C VAL A 14 8.07 -10.33 -29.60
N LEU A 15 7.56 -9.39 -30.41
CA LEU A 15 8.07 -8.01 -30.43
C LEU A 15 7.87 -7.28 -29.10
N PHE A 16 6.74 -7.50 -28.43
CA PHE A 16 6.47 -6.93 -27.10
C PHE A 16 7.43 -7.47 -26.04
N VAL A 17 7.69 -8.78 -26.00
CA VAL A 17 8.68 -9.38 -25.08
C VAL A 17 10.08 -8.84 -25.34
N LEU A 18 10.51 -8.73 -26.61
CA LEU A 18 11.79 -8.12 -26.96
C LEU A 18 11.88 -6.63 -26.55
N PHE A 19 10.79 -5.89 -26.66
CA PHE A 19 10.71 -4.50 -26.21
C PHE A 19 10.84 -4.36 -24.68
N ILE A 20 10.17 -5.23 -23.91
CA ILE A 20 10.33 -5.29 -22.44
C ILE A 20 11.79 -5.62 -22.06
N ILE A 21 12.41 -6.61 -22.72
CA ILE A 21 13.83 -6.95 -22.49
C ILE A 21 14.75 -5.77 -22.81
N ALA A 22 14.46 -4.99 -23.85
CA ALA A 22 15.21 -3.79 -24.20
C ALA A 22 15.07 -2.66 -23.15
N ILE A 23 13.89 -2.52 -22.52
CA ILE A 23 13.68 -1.61 -21.39
C ILE A 23 14.52 -2.04 -20.19
N PHE A 24 14.53 -3.33 -19.81
CA PHE A 24 15.33 -3.82 -18.68
C PHE A 24 16.84 -3.77 -18.92
N LYS A 25 17.31 -3.97 -20.16
CA LYS A 25 18.74 -3.84 -20.51
C LYS A 25 19.26 -2.39 -20.49
N LYS A 26 18.41 -1.38 -20.53
CA LYS A 26 18.81 0.03 -20.64
C LYS A 26 18.40 0.79 -19.37
N LYS A 27 19.39 1.14 -18.52
CA LYS A 27 19.17 1.82 -17.22
C LYS A 27 18.10 2.93 -17.33
N PRO A 28 17.03 2.88 -16.53
CA PRO A 28 15.84 3.69 -16.78
C PRO A 28 16.09 5.17 -16.50
N LYS A 29 16.10 6.00 -17.54
CA LYS A 29 15.85 7.43 -17.39
C LYS A 29 14.34 7.62 -17.28
N ALA A 30 13.86 8.03 -16.10
CA ALA A 30 12.45 8.03 -15.69
C ALA A 30 11.46 8.68 -16.68
N LYS A 31 11.93 9.60 -17.55
CA LYS A 31 11.10 10.27 -18.56
C LYS A 31 10.52 9.34 -19.65
N LEU A 32 11.09 8.15 -19.88
CA LEU A 32 10.61 7.26 -20.96
C LEU A 32 9.35 6.46 -20.59
N ILE A 33 9.14 6.18 -19.30
CA ILE A 33 8.03 5.33 -18.82
C ILE A 33 6.68 6.05 -18.98
N ILE A 34 6.65 7.36 -18.74
CA ILE A 34 5.47 8.22 -18.88
C ILE A 34 4.95 8.20 -20.33
N SER A 35 5.85 8.26 -21.31
CA SER A 35 5.50 8.20 -22.74
C SER A 35 4.80 6.89 -23.14
N SER A 36 5.27 5.75 -22.59
CA SER A 36 4.67 4.44 -22.88
C SER A 36 3.24 4.30 -22.34
N ILE A 37 2.94 4.90 -21.18
CA ILE A 37 1.60 4.86 -20.58
C ILE A 37 0.63 5.74 -21.39
N VAL A 38 1.08 6.93 -21.83
CA VAL A 38 0.27 7.82 -22.69
C VAL A 38 -0.06 7.17 -24.03
N CYS A 39 0.90 6.51 -24.68
CA CYS A 39 0.63 5.76 -25.91
C CYS A 39 -0.37 4.61 -25.73
N LEU A 40 -0.33 3.90 -24.59
CA LEU A 40 -1.23 2.78 -24.33
C LEU A 40 -2.67 3.25 -24.05
N VAL A 41 -2.83 4.39 -23.37
CA VAL A 41 -4.15 5.04 -23.19
C VAL A 41 -4.71 5.55 -24.53
N LEU A 42 -3.87 6.18 -25.37
CA LEU A 42 -4.29 6.61 -26.71
C LEU A 42 -4.67 5.43 -27.62
N ALA A 43 -4.02 4.28 -27.49
CA ALA A 43 -4.37 3.08 -28.25
C ALA A 43 -5.74 2.50 -27.86
N MET A 44 -6.18 2.61 -26.60
CA MET A 44 -7.53 2.20 -26.19
C MET A 44 -8.64 3.11 -26.73
N ILE A 45 -8.34 4.40 -26.98
CA ILE A 45 -9.30 5.37 -27.53
C ILE A 45 -9.55 5.14 -29.04
N LEU A 46 -8.64 4.46 -29.74
CA LEU A 46 -8.68 4.25 -31.19
C LEU A 46 -9.30 2.91 -31.63
N ILE A 47 -10.00 2.19 -30.75
CA ILE A 47 -10.75 0.98 -31.12
C ILE A 47 -12.17 1.41 -31.58
N PRO A 48 -12.53 1.27 -32.86
CA PRO A 48 -13.86 1.60 -33.32
C PRO A 48 -14.87 0.53 -32.88
N SER A 49 -15.70 0.87 -31.90
CA SER A 49 -16.90 0.10 -31.56
C SER A 49 -17.81 0.01 -32.79
N LYS A 50 -18.02 -1.21 -33.31
CA LYS A 50 -19.06 -1.46 -34.31
C LYS A 50 -20.40 -1.59 -33.59
N ASP A 51 -21.23 -0.57 -33.71
CA ASP A 51 -22.62 -0.63 -33.27
C ASP A 51 -23.44 -1.66 -34.04
N LYS A 52 -24.49 -2.18 -33.39
CA LYS A 52 -25.68 -2.65 -34.08
C LYS A 52 -26.91 -2.11 -33.34
N GLU A 53 -27.80 -1.49 -34.11
CA GLU A 53 -28.90 -0.64 -33.64
C GLU A 53 -30.02 -1.41 -32.92
N GLU A 54 -30.73 -0.74 -31.99
CA GLU A 54 -32.15 -0.41 -32.25
C GLU A 54 -32.66 0.86 -31.50
N LYS A 55 -33.25 1.76 -32.31
CA LYS A 55 -34.20 2.88 -32.09
C LYS A 55 -35.14 2.76 -30.86
N SER A 56 -35.73 3.78 -30.21
CA SER A 56 -35.92 5.26 -30.36
C SER A 56 -36.10 5.89 -28.94
N LYS A 57 -36.28 7.19 -28.64
CA LYS A 57 -36.87 8.34 -29.37
C LYS A 57 -36.45 9.68 -28.71
N VAL A 58 -36.52 10.76 -29.50
CA VAL A 58 -36.02 12.13 -29.21
C VAL A 58 -36.91 12.95 -28.26
N LYS A 59 -36.29 13.82 -27.44
CA LYS A 59 -36.78 15.20 -27.24
C LYS A 59 -35.61 16.18 -26.97
N GLU A 60 -35.62 17.32 -27.66
CA GLU A 60 -34.55 18.32 -27.69
C GLU A 60 -34.57 19.28 -26.48
N THR A 61 -33.43 19.90 -26.14
CA THR A 61 -33.23 21.37 -26.26
C THR A 61 -31.76 21.78 -26.04
N THR A 62 -31.12 22.13 -27.15
CA THR A 62 -30.08 23.15 -27.44
C THR A 62 -29.45 24.00 -26.32
N GLN A 63 -28.10 24.02 -26.30
CA GLN A 63 -27.18 25.20 -26.33
C GLN A 63 -25.73 24.64 -26.50
N GLN A 64 -24.97 24.89 -27.59
CA GLN A 64 -24.18 26.09 -27.93
C GLN A 64 -23.37 26.66 -26.74
N ALA A 65 -22.08 27.00 -26.77
CA ALA A 65 -20.93 26.84 -27.69
C ALA A 65 -19.63 27.11 -26.85
N SER A 66 -18.37 27.19 -27.29
CA SER A 66 -17.66 27.14 -28.60
C SER A 66 -16.16 26.85 -28.37
N THR A 67 -15.40 26.56 -29.43
CA THR A 67 -13.93 26.36 -29.46
C THR A 67 -13.13 27.67 -29.37
N GLU A 68 -11.95 27.69 -28.72
CA GLU A 68 -10.78 28.41 -29.24
C GLU A 68 -9.43 27.89 -28.67
N VAL A 69 -8.37 27.95 -29.49
CA VAL A 69 -6.97 27.61 -29.18
C VAL A 69 -6.12 28.85 -29.48
N LYS A 70 -5.11 29.14 -28.66
CA LYS A 70 -4.02 30.03 -29.09
C LYS A 70 -2.66 29.72 -28.45
N GLU A 71 -1.64 29.64 -29.29
CA GLU A 71 -0.24 29.34 -28.97
C GLU A 71 0.62 30.59 -28.70
N GLU A 72 1.63 30.43 -27.81
CA GLU A 72 3.02 30.94 -27.87
C GLU A 72 3.33 32.46 -27.98
N PRO A 73 4.61 32.96 -27.89
CA PRO A 73 5.90 32.27 -27.62
C PRO A 73 6.88 32.89 -26.56
N LYS A 74 7.73 32.01 -25.97
CA LYS A 74 9.23 32.04 -25.91
C LYS A 74 10.07 33.23 -25.34
N LYS A 75 10.87 32.93 -24.29
CA LYS A 75 12.35 33.12 -24.13
C LYS A 75 12.75 32.63 -22.72
N GLU A 76 13.69 31.71 -22.46
CA GLU A 76 15.10 31.55 -22.88
C GLU A 76 16.05 32.54 -22.19
N GLU A 77 16.70 32.11 -21.09
CA GLU A 77 18.10 32.44 -20.80
C GLU A 77 18.74 31.43 -19.82
N VAL A 78 20.03 31.14 -20.03
CA VAL A 78 20.85 30.19 -19.25
C VAL A 78 22.05 30.93 -18.67
N LYS A 79 22.31 30.81 -17.35
CA LYS A 79 23.64 31.15 -16.81
C LYS A 79 24.02 30.44 -15.50
N LYS A 80 24.81 29.38 -15.70
CA LYS A 80 26.13 29.12 -15.09
C LYS A 80 26.28 28.90 -13.58
N GLU A 81 27.05 27.86 -13.27
CA GLU A 81 27.51 27.42 -11.95
C GLU A 81 28.53 28.39 -11.31
N GLU A 82 28.62 28.43 -9.98
CA GLU A 82 29.80 27.98 -9.20
C GLU A 82 29.51 27.96 -7.67
N PRO A 83 30.33 27.30 -6.81
CA PRO A 83 29.84 26.71 -5.56
C PRO A 83 30.35 27.33 -4.24
N LYS A 84 29.80 26.77 -3.15
CA LYS A 84 30.41 26.58 -1.80
C LYS A 84 30.39 27.76 -0.82
N LYS A 85 29.62 27.59 0.26
CA LYS A 85 30.02 28.00 1.62
C LYS A 85 29.43 27.06 2.67
N GLU A 86 30.25 26.75 3.67
CA GLU A 86 29.99 25.74 4.71
C GLU A 86 29.51 26.37 6.02
N GLN A 87 28.88 25.54 6.87
CA GLN A 87 28.62 25.72 8.32
C GLN A 87 27.48 26.68 8.76
N PRO A 88 26.90 26.47 9.98
CA PRO A 88 27.28 25.51 11.02
C PRO A 88 26.23 24.44 11.37
N LYS A 89 26.69 23.41 12.09
CA LYS A 89 25.87 22.33 12.67
C LYS A 89 24.82 22.90 13.65
N LYS A 90 23.55 22.52 13.46
CA LYS A 90 22.52 22.72 14.48
C LYS A 90 22.78 21.72 15.61
N LYS A 91 22.97 22.22 16.85
CA LYS A 91 22.99 21.37 18.05
C LYS A 91 21.69 20.58 18.13
N GLU A 92 21.77 19.27 18.28
CA GLU A 92 20.66 18.48 18.79
C GLU A 92 20.52 18.79 20.29
N GLU A 93 19.40 19.37 20.67
CA GLU A 93 19.01 19.47 22.07
C GLU A 93 18.55 18.08 22.53
N PRO A 94 18.93 17.63 23.75
CA PRO A 94 18.52 16.33 24.23
C PRO A 94 17.00 16.28 24.35
N LYS A 95 16.39 15.35 23.63
CA LYS A 95 14.95 15.09 23.64
C LYS A 95 14.56 14.67 25.05
N LYS A 96 13.96 15.61 25.79
CA LYS A 96 13.46 15.43 27.15
C LYS A 96 12.61 14.16 27.22
N GLU A 97 13.09 13.13 27.92
CA GLU A 97 12.31 11.93 28.16
C GLU A 97 11.05 12.33 28.95
N GLU A 98 9.90 12.16 28.33
CA GLU A 98 8.63 12.24 29.05
C GLU A 98 8.57 11.09 30.08
N PRO A 99 8.03 11.32 31.28
CA PRO A 99 7.94 10.27 32.28
C PRO A 99 7.21 9.06 31.71
N LYS A 100 7.79 7.86 31.88
CA LYS A 100 7.25 6.58 31.39
C LYS A 100 5.84 6.34 31.92
N LYS A 101 4.85 6.85 31.18
CA LYS A 101 3.45 6.52 31.35
C LYS A 101 3.29 5.06 30.95
N GLU A 102 2.77 4.23 31.86
CA GLU A 102 2.49 2.83 31.54
C GLU A 102 1.57 2.76 30.30
N LEU A 103 1.97 1.93 29.34
CA LEU A 103 1.23 1.80 28.10
C LEU A 103 -0.05 0.99 28.34
N SER A 104 -1.16 1.50 27.79
CA SER A 104 -2.45 0.80 27.78
C SER A 104 -2.48 -0.26 26.68
N LYS A 105 -3.28 -1.32 26.86
CA LYS A 105 -3.59 -2.27 25.76
C LYS A 105 -4.52 -1.67 24.71
N GLU A 106 -5.21 -0.57 25.00
CA GLU A 106 -6.08 0.13 24.05
C GLU A 106 -5.85 1.65 24.00
N GLY A 107 -6.18 2.26 22.86
CA GLY A 107 -6.10 3.71 22.66
C GLY A 107 -6.69 4.19 21.34
N ASP A 108 -6.86 5.51 21.21
CA ASP A 108 -7.51 6.15 20.05
C ASP A 108 -6.50 6.80 19.10
N SER A 109 -6.37 6.25 17.89
CA SER A 109 -5.69 6.90 16.76
C SER A 109 -6.72 7.71 15.95
N SER A 110 -6.77 9.04 16.14
CA SER A 110 -7.61 9.93 15.32
C SER A 110 -9.09 9.52 15.24
N LYS A 111 -9.69 9.10 16.38
CA LYS A 111 -11.04 8.50 16.50
C LYS A 111 -11.19 7.10 15.88
N VAL A 112 -10.10 6.36 15.71
CA VAL A 112 -10.13 4.91 15.51
C VAL A 112 -9.60 4.28 16.80
N LYS A 113 -10.47 3.60 17.55
CA LYS A 113 -10.04 2.87 18.75
C LYS A 113 -9.35 1.59 18.29
N ILE A 114 -8.19 1.31 18.86
CA ILE A 114 -7.40 0.10 18.61
C ILE A 114 -7.14 -0.55 19.96
N ALA A 115 -7.35 -1.86 20.06
CA ALA A 115 -7.12 -2.66 21.27
C ALA A 115 -6.34 -3.94 20.95
N VAL A 116 -5.34 -4.24 21.78
CA VAL A 116 -4.55 -5.48 21.75
C VAL A 116 -5.26 -6.56 22.59
N GLY A 117 -5.60 -7.68 21.96
CA GLY A 117 -6.28 -8.82 22.57
C GLY A 117 -5.32 -9.91 23.03
N SER A 118 -5.57 -11.14 22.59
CA SER A 118 -4.68 -12.29 22.80
C SER A 118 -3.31 -12.12 22.09
N VAL A 119 -2.27 -12.66 22.72
CA VAL A 119 -0.90 -12.71 22.17
C VAL A 119 -0.39 -14.13 22.36
N GLU A 120 -0.07 -14.81 21.26
CA GLU A 120 0.47 -16.17 21.27
C GLU A 120 1.91 -16.14 20.73
N SER A 121 2.78 -17.01 21.26
CA SER A 121 4.15 -17.20 20.80
C SER A 121 4.31 -18.64 20.31
N ILE A 122 4.64 -18.82 19.03
CA ILE A 122 4.70 -20.13 18.36
C ILE A 122 5.82 -20.19 17.33
N ASP A 123 6.38 -21.37 17.11
CA ASP A 123 7.54 -21.56 16.22
C ASP A 123 7.15 -21.79 14.75
N SER A 124 5.88 -22.10 14.47
CA SER A 124 5.37 -22.32 13.12
C SER A 124 3.87 -22.09 13.00
N VAL A 125 3.39 -21.80 11.79
CA VAL A 125 1.98 -21.56 11.46
C VAL A 125 1.55 -22.24 10.16
N GLY A 126 0.24 -22.38 9.99
CA GLY A 126 -0.40 -22.95 8.81
C GLY A 126 -0.94 -24.35 9.05
N GLY A 127 -1.01 -25.15 7.99
CA GLY A 127 -1.60 -26.49 8.01
C GLY A 127 -0.90 -27.45 7.06
N GLU A 128 -1.55 -28.58 6.74
CA GLU A 128 -1.00 -29.65 5.90
C GLU A 128 -0.52 -29.17 4.52
N TYR A 129 -1.27 -28.24 3.90
CA TYR A 129 -1.00 -27.76 2.54
C TYR A 129 0.05 -26.64 2.45
N LEU A 130 0.21 -25.86 3.52
CA LEU A 130 1.19 -24.78 3.58
C LEU A 130 1.55 -24.52 5.05
N LYS A 131 2.83 -24.68 5.36
CA LYS A 131 3.41 -24.44 6.68
C LYS A 131 4.56 -23.44 6.55
N GLU A 132 4.59 -22.46 7.45
CA GLU A 132 5.70 -21.51 7.60
C GLU A 132 6.35 -21.68 8.98
N ASN A 133 7.67 -21.51 9.08
CA ASN A 133 8.41 -21.60 10.35
C ASN A 133 9.06 -20.26 10.66
N ALA A 134 9.15 -19.89 11.95
CA ALA A 134 9.73 -18.63 12.36
C ALA A 134 11.26 -18.60 12.14
N GLN A 135 11.81 -17.44 11.78
CA GLN A 135 13.25 -17.21 11.82
C GLN A 135 13.72 -16.97 13.26
N GLY A 136 12.87 -16.33 14.08
CA GLY A 136 13.00 -16.29 15.53
C GLY A 136 11.83 -17.01 16.18
N VAL A 137 10.79 -16.25 16.55
CA VAL A 137 9.52 -16.75 17.10
C VAL A 137 8.38 -15.95 16.49
N PHE A 138 7.28 -16.60 16.09
CA PHE A 138 6.10 -15.86 15.67
C PHE A 138 5.31 -15.34 16.87
N LYS A 139 5.05 -14.02 16.87
CA LYS A 139 4.10 -13.37 17.75
C LYS A 139 2.79 -13.19 16.98
N VAL A 140 1.77 -13.97 17.33
CA VAL A 140 0.42 -13.85 16.79
C VAL A 140 -0.36 -12.91 17.70
N VAL A 141 -0.59 -11.69 17.25
CA VAL A 141 -1.21 -10.61 18.01
C VAL A 141 -2.62 -10.37 17.50
N GLU A 142 -3.62 -10.59 18.35
CA GLU A 142 -4.99 -10.22 18.06
C GLU A 142 -5.21 -8.72 18.27
N ILE A 143 -5.86 -8.08 17.30
CA ILE A 143 -6.15 -6.65 17.30
C ILE A 143 -7.63 -6.44 16.99
N SER A 144 -8.30 -5.63 17.80
CA SER A 144 -9.63 -5.11 17.53
C SER A 144 -9.55 -3.63 17.14
N ILE A 145 -10.28 -3.25 16.10
CA ILE A 145 -10.30 -1.90 15.52
C ILE A 145 -11.75 -1.44 15.46
N THR A 146 -12.08 -0.30 16.06
CA THR A 146 -13.41 0.32 15.98
C THR A 146 -13.30 1.68 15.29
N ASN A 147 -14.03 1.88 14.20
CA ASN A 147 -14.04 3.15 13.48
C ASN A 147 -15.05 4.14 14.10
N ASN A 148 -14.60 5.07 14.94
CA ASN A 148 -15.44 6.15 15.50
C ASN A 148 -15.34 7.47 14.69
N GLN A 149 -14.95 7.39 13.40
CA GLN A 149 -14.99 8.51 12.45
C GLN A 149 -16.38 8.64 11.81
N LYS A 150 -16.54 9.58 10.88
CA LYS A 150 -17.77 9.77 10.08
C LYS A 150 -17.74 9.07 8.73
N ASP A 151 -16.55 8.66 8.28
CA ASP A 151 -16.29 8.08 6.97
C ASP A 151 -15.68 6.68 7.14
N ALA A 152 -15.77 5.84 6.12
CA ALA A 152 -15.15 4.51 6.14
C ALA A 152 -13.61 4.62 6.10
N ILE A 153 -12.91 3.73 6.81
CA ILE A 153 -11.45 3.58 6.76
C ILE A 153 -11.08 2.26 6.09
N THR A 154 -9.94 2.19 5.43
CA THR A 154 -9.34 0.90 5.06
C THR A 154 -8.41 0.44 6.17
N VAL A 155 -8.59 -0.80 6.65
CA VAL A 155 -7.68 -1.46 7.58
C VAL A 155 -6.55 -2.13 6.78
N ASP A 156 -5.29 -1.87 7.13
CA ASP A 156 -4.11 -2.41 6.45
C ASP A 156 -3.10 -2.94 7.48
N ALA A 157 -2.55 -4.14 7.25
CA ALA A 157 -1.53 -4.77 8.10
C ALA A 157 -0.29 -3.88 8.31
N ASN A 158 0.09 -3.09 7.29
CA ASN A 158 1.21 -2.15 7.33
C ASN A 158 0.97 -0.98 8.31
N SER A 159 -0.25 -0.80 8.81
CA SER A 159 -0.58 0.16 9.87
C SER A 159 -0.13 -0.30 11.26
N PHE A 160 0.42 -1.52 11.36
CA PHE A 160 0.82 -2.17 12.60
C PHE A 160 2.27 -2.65 12.52
N LYS A 161 3.04 -2.37 13.57
CA LYS A 161 4.39 -2.91 13.79
C LYS A 161 4.57 -3.30 15.24
N LEU A 162 5.36 -4.33 15.50
CA LEU A 162 5.92 -4.52 16.83
C LEU A 162 7.21 -3.72 16.99
N MET A 163 7.49 -3.33 18.22
CA MET A 163 8.71 -2.68 18.65
C MET A 163 9.12 -3.28 19.99
N ASP A 164 10.38 -3.63 20.18
CA ASP A 164 10.88 -4.16 21.46
C ASP A 164 11.56 -3.10 22.34
N ASN A 165 12.05 -3.52 23.49
CA ASN A 165 12.81 -2.68 24.42
C ASN A 165 14.21 -2.26 23.94
N GLN A 166 14.64 -2.70 22.74
CA GLN A 166 15.86 -2.28 22.04
C GLN A 166 15.55 -1.30 20.88
N ASP A 167 14.29 -0.81 20.79
CA ASP A 167 13.77 0.02 19.70
C ASP A 167 13.89 -0.62 18.30
N ARG A 168 14.02 -1.96 18.21
CA ARG A 168 13.96 -2.68 16.92
C ARG A 168 12.50 -2.72 16.45
N GLU A 169 12.23 -2.30 15.20
CA GLU A 169 10.89 -2.37 14.61
C GLU A 169 10.71 -3.62 13.73
N PHE A 170 9.60 -4.33 13.91
CA PHE A 170 9.22 -5.52 13.15
C PHE A 170 7.91 -5.29 12.41
N THR A 171 7.93 -5.49 11.09
CA THR A 171 6.71 -5.56 10.26
C THR A 171 6.09 -6.96 10.35
N TYR A 172 4.81 -7.08 10.03
CA TYR A 172 4.16 -8.39 9.95
C TYR A 172 4.83 -9.29 8.89
N SER A 173 4.80 -10.61 9.10
CA SER A 173 5.29 -11.60 8.15
C SER A 173 4.18 -11.98 7.18
N THR A 174 4.28 -11.52 5.93
CA THR A 174 3.32 -11.86 4.87
C THR A 174 3.25 -13.36 4.59
N GLN A 175 4.38 -14.08 4.69
CA GLN A 175 4.45 -15.53 4.49
C GLN A 175 3.71 -16.27 5.62
N ALA A 176 4.01 -15.92 6.88
CA ALA A 176 3.36 -16.52 8.04
C ALA A 176 1.86 -16.22 8.07
N GLN A 177 1.46 -14.98 7.74
CA GLN A 177 0.04 -14.60 7.61
C GLN A 177 -0.66 -15.42 6.53
N THR A 178 -0.06 -15.58 5.34
CA THR A 178 -0.64 -16.37 4.24
C THR A 178 -0.77 -17.85 4.62
N ALA A 179 0.25 -18.44 5.25
CA ALA A 179 0.21 -19.81 5.74
C ALA A 179 -0.88 -20.00 6.80
N TYR A 180 -0.96 -19.10 7.78
CA TYR A 180 -2.01 -19.10 8.80
C TYR A 180 -3.42 -18.98 8.20
N ASP A 181 -3.64 -18.03 7.30
CA ASP A 181 -4.97 -17.79 6.71
C ASP A 181 -5.42 -19.00 5.87
N ILE A 182 -4.51 -19.64 5.12
CA ILE A 182 -4.78 -20.88 4.37
C ILE A 182 -5.04 -22.06 5.33
N GLY A 183 -4.20 -22.23 6.36
CA GLY A 183 -4.38 -23.27 7.39
C GLY A 183 -5.71 -23.15 8.15
N ASN A 184 -6.25 -21.94 8.27
CA ASN A 184 -7.56 -21.65 8.88
C ASN A 184 -8.70 -21.53 7.86
N GLY A 185 -8.60 -22.23 6.72
CA GLY A 185 -9.68 -22.35 5.74
C GLY A 185 -9.76 -21.22 4.70
N GLY A 186 -8.65 -20.51 4.46
CA GLY A 186 -8.51 -19.49 3.40
C GLY A 186 -9.16 -18.14 3.72
N LYS A 187 -9.57 -17.90 4.97
CA LYS A 187 -10.34 -16.70 5.37
C LYS A 187 -9.44 -15.56 5.87
N SER A 188 -8.74 -14.89 4.96
CA SER A 188 -8.05 -13.62 5.28
C SER A 188 -9.03 -12.44 5.26
N ASP A 189 -9.91 -12.38 6.26
CA ASP A 189 -11.01 -11.42 6.28
C ASP A 189 -10.67 -10.09 6.98
N PHE A 190 -9.47 -9.95 7.56
CA PHE A 190 -9.12 -8.83 8.45
C PHE A 190 -8.53 -7.59 7.74
N PHE A 191 -7.73 -7.78 6.68
CA PHE A 191 -6.97 -6.69 6.05
C PHE A 191 -7.50 -6.27 4.67
N LEU A 192 -7.11 -5.07 4.24
CA LEU A 192 -7.48 -4.42 2.98
C LEU A 192 -8.99 -4.26 2.76
N LYS A 193 -9.78 -4.32 3.83
CA LYS A 193 -11.22 -4.09 3.82
C LYS A 193 -11.59 -2.71 4.34
N GLN A 194 -12.75 -2.23 3.88
CA GLN A 194 -13.39 -1.04 4.42
C GLN A 194 -14.11 -1.36 5.74
N LEU A 195 -13.81 -0.58 6.77
CA LEU A 195 -14.50 -0.58 8.05
C LEU A 195 -15.36 0.69 8.14
N ASN A 196 -16.68 0.53 8.03
CA ASN A 196 -17.64 1.63 8.10
C ASN A 196 -17.71 2.25 9.52
N PRO A 197 -18.17 3.51 9.64
CA PRO A 197 -18.42 4.18 10.92
C PRO A 197 -19.25 3.34 11.90
N GLY A 198 -18.86 3.37 13.17
CA GLY A 198 -19.52 2.66 14.27
C GLY A 198 -19.28 1.15 14.32
N LEU A 199 -18.60 0.56 13.33
CA LEU A 199 -18.31 -0.87 13.30
C LEU A 199 -16.96 -1.21 13.94
N THR A 200 -16.88 -2.42 14.48
CA THR A 200 -15.66 -3.04 14.99
C THR A 200 -15.28 -4.24 14.13
N GLN A 201 -13.99 -4.43 13.89
CA GLN A 201 -13.42 -5.59 13.24
C GLN A 201 -12.23 -6.11 14.05
N THR A 202 -12.13 -7.43 14.17
CA THR A 202 -11.09 -8.12 14.95
C THR A 202 -10.40 -9.17 14.09
N GLY A 203 -9.09 -9.36 14.30
CA GLY A 203 -8.30 -10.37 13.62
C GLY A 203 -6.89 -10.46 14.18
N LYS A 204 -6.11 -11.43 13.68
CA LYS A 204 -4.75 -11.72 14.16
C LYS A 204 -3.71 -11.26 13.13
N ILE A 205 -2.67 -10.60 13.61
CA ILE A 205 -1.49 -10.18 12.85
C ILE A 205 -0.29 -11.00 13.32
N ILE A 206 0.49 -11.55 12.38
CA ILE A 206 1.64 -12.39 12.71
C ILE A 206 2.94 -11.66 12.42
N PHE A 207 3.80 -11.53 13.44
CA PHE A 207 5.13 -10.94 13.35
C PHE A 207 6.19 -12.01 13.58
N ASP A 208 7.25 -12.01 12.79
CA ASP A 208 8.46 -12.80 13.06
C ASP A 208 9.44 -11.90 13.81
N VAL A 209 9.74 -12.24 15.08
CA VAL A 209 10.64 -11.46 15.93
C VAL A 209 11.78 -12.33 16.43
N PRO A 210 12.99 -11.79 16.64
CA PRO A 210 14.08 -12.51 17.29
C PRO A 210 13.64 -13.11 18.64
N ALA A 211 14.16 -14.29 18.98
CA ALA A 211 13.84 -14.98 20.24
C ALA A 211 14.29 -14.21 21.50
N ASP A 212 15.17 -13.20 21.36
CA ASP A 212 15.60 -12.31 22.43
C ASP A 212 14.71 -11.05 22.59
N ALA A 213 13.73 -10.83 21.72
CA ALA A 213 12.86 -9.66 21.75
C ALA A 213 11.94 -9.67 22.99
N GLN A 214 11.99 -8.59 23.78
CA GLN A 214 11.29 -8.46 25.05
C GLN A 214 10.63 -7.09 25.19
N GLY A 215 9.58 -7.02 26.03
CA GLY A 215 8.88 -5.77 26.32
C GLY A 215 8.17 -5.22 25.09
N LEU A 216 7.49 -6.11 24.35
CA LEU A 216 6.90 -5.78 23.07
C LEU A 216 5.78 -4.73 23.19
N VAL A 217 5.81 -3.79 22.25
CA VAL A 217 4.88 -2.68 22.10
C VAL A 217 4.37 -2.66 20.67
N LEU A 218 3.06 -2.54 20.51
CA LEU A 218 2.42 -2.36 19.21
C LEU A 218 2.45 -0.87 18.84
N LYS A 219 3.18 -0.53 17.79
CA LYS A 219 3.01 0.73 17.08
C LYS A 219 1.84 0.58 16.12
N ALA A 220 0.78 1.36 16.31
CA ALA A 220 -0.46 1.23 15.56
C ALA A 220 -0.90 2.57 14.95
N ARG A 221 -1.61 2.49 13.82
CA ARG A 221 -2.23 3.63 13.13
C ARG A 221 -3.64 3.25 12.68
N GLY A 222 -4.60 4.14 12.93
CA GLY A 222 -5.99 3.99 12.54
C GLY A 222 -6.22 4.42 11.09
N GLY A 223 -6.14 3.47 10.17
CA GLY A 223 -6.19 3.71 8.73
C GLY A 223 -5.00 4.53 8.20
N MET A 224 -5.00 4.83 6.89
CA MET A 224 -3.85 5.48 6.22
C MET A 224 -3.44 6.85 6.82
N MET A 225 -4.39 7.61 7.37
CA MET A 225 -4.18 8.99 7.85
C MET A 225 -4.22 9.13 9.39
N GLY A 226 -4.23 8.01 10.12
CA GLY A 226 -4.24 8.00 11.59
C GLY A 226 -2.99 8.65 12.21
N LYS A 227 -3.11 9.09 13.46
CA LYS A 227 -1.94 9.38 14.30
C LYS A 227 -1.34 8.06 14.78
N GLU A 228 -0.03 7.97 14.85
CA GLU A 228 0.64 6.82 15.44
C GLU A 228 0.43 6.80 16.95
N ILE A 229 0.08 5.64 17.49
CA ILE A 229 -0.04 5.37 18.92
C ILE A 229 0.82 4.16 19.30
N LYS A 230 1.23 4.08 20.57
CA LYS A 230 1.92 2.91 21.14
C LYS A 230 0.99 2.22 22.14
N LEU A 231 0.80 0.91 22.00
CA LEU A 231 -0.04 0.08 22.85
C LEU A 231 0.77 -1.08 23.45
N LYS A 232 0.47 -1.45 24.69
CA LYS A 232 1.13 -2.54 25.40
C LYS A 232 0.74 -3.90 24.79
N VAL A 233 1.73 -4.76 24.53
CA VAL A 233 1.52 -6.15 24.10
C VAL A 233 1.82 -7.10 25.27
N GLU A 234 3.00 -6.91 25.90
CA GLU A 234 3.51 -7.67 27.05
C GLU A 234 3.68 -6.77 28.30
#